data_AF-A0A836SH65-F1
#
_entry.id   AF-A0A836SH65-F1
#
_cell.length_a   1.000
_cell.length_b   1.000
_cell.length_c   1.000
_cell.angle_alpha   90.00
_cell.angle_beta   90.00
_cell.angle_gamma   90.00
#
_symmetry.space_group_name_H-M   'P 1'
#
loop_
_entity.id
_entity.type
_entity.pdbx_description
1 polymer ?
#
loop_
_entity_poly.entity_id
_entity_poly.type
_entity_poly.pdbx_seq_one_letter_code
_entity_poly.pdbx_strand_id
1 'polypeptide(L)'
;MNEDIPKKHFATLKSKYEVWGYSDKSSSRSLYTILNKLDQRKRLEPEEFAWLASEDLFHRDHQPKIFTTYHKIEATFYEQEYKRTGNKWNLPSASSHWRSANQAKRALELTDNLKIDQIKNNKLKSALSTTRGGAFRDRRQLDKAENCALQAIEYFPNSHHPYTLMGALCYEWGDYEKGDIWFDKAIKRGASPRDQDAEIKRVIKQADKEERGNLMAYLLKKDSQRYKWVKKYIDVLEKKKAEQASKTKSH
;
A
#
# COMPACT_ATOMS: atom_id res chain seq x y z
N MET A 1 6.32 29.81 24.47
CA MET A 1 7.51 30.19 23.72
C MET A 1 7.28 29.90 22.25
N ASN A 2 7.20 30.93 21.42
CA ASN A 2 7.10 30.78 19.97
C ASN A 2 8.51 30.54 19.43
N GLU A 3 8.94 29.28 19.36
CA GLU A 3 10.10 28.94 18.53
C GLU A 3 9.74 29.19 17.08
N ASP A 4 10.44 30.16 16.48
CA ASP A 4 10.39 30.45 15.05
C ASP A 4 10.85 29.21 14.27
N ILE A 5 10.12 28.83 13.22
CA ILE A 5 10.50 27.70 12.37
C ILE A 5 11.86 28.02 11.73
N PRO A 6 12.90 27.18 11.89
CA PRO A 6 14.19 27.42 11.24
C PRO A 6 14.01 27.30 9.71
N LYS A 7 13.79 28.43 9.03
CA LYS A 7 13.39 28.49 7.61
C LYS A 7 14.28 27.66 6.69
N LYS A 8 15.60 27.70 6.92
CA LYS A 8 16.58 26.90 6.15
C LYS A 8 16.39 25.40 6.34
N HIS A 9 16.20 24.95 7.58
CA HIS A 9 15.96 23.54 7.87
C HIS A 9 14.64 23.06 7.28
N PHE A 10 13.57 23.86 7.43
CA PHE A 10 12.28 23.52 6.85
C PHE A 10 12.33 23.44 5.32
N ALA A 11 13.04 24.35 4.65
CA ALA A 11 13.26 24.26 3.20
C ALA A 11 13.98 22.95 2.80
N THR A 12 15.00 22.53 3.55
CA THR A 12 15.68 21.23 3.35
C THR A 12 14.72 20.06 3.52
N LEU A 13 13.87 20.08 4.55
CA LEU A 13 12.88 19.02 4.77
C LEU A 13 11.83 18.99 3.66
N LYS A 14 11.27 20.15 3.28
CA LYS A 14 10.32 20.25 2.15
C LYS A 14 10.93 19.68 0.87
N SER A 15 12.22 19.93 0.66
CA SER A 15 12.97 19.37 -0.45
C SER A 15 13.13 17.86 -0.39
N LYS A 16 13.59 17.35 0.76
CA LYS A 16 13.78 15.92 0.99
C LYS A 16 12.48 15.15 0.74
N TYR A 17 11.35 15.66 1.23
CA TYR A 17 10.04 15.00 1.17
C TYR A 17 9.16 15.42 -0.02
N GLU A 18 9.64 16.28 -0.92
CA GLU A 18 8.97 16.70 -2.16
C GLU A 18 7.64 17.47 -1.98
N VAL A 19 7.52 18.26 -0.91
CA VAL A 19 6.30 19.02 -0.56
C VAL A 19 6.42 20.53 -0.83
N TRP A 20 6.96 20.90 -1.99
CA TRP A 20 7.31 22.29 -2.36
C TRP A 20 6.12 23.23 -2.48
N GLY A 21 4.98 22.73 -2.96
CA GLY A 21 3.79 23.53 -3.25
C GLY A 21 2.96 23.92 -2.02
N TYR A 22 3.40 23.53 -0.83
CA TYR A 22 2.65 23.75 0.39
C TYR A 22 2.89 25.16 0.96
N SER A 23 1.83 25.95 1.09
CA SER A 23 1.93 27.38 1.43
C SER A 23 2.47 27.61 2.84
N ASP A 24 3.28 28.67 3.01
CA ASP A 24 3.96 29.00 4.27
C ASP A 24 3.04 29.60 5.39
N LYS A 25 1.78 29.15 5.50
CA LYS A 25 0.79 29.59 6.52
C LYS A 25 0.90 28.78 7.83
N SER A 26 -0.05 28.90 8.76
CA SER A 26 -0.11 28.13 10.04
C SER A 26 0.12 26.62 9.87
N SER A 27 -0.34 26.06 8.75
CA SER A 27 -0.10 24.67 8.32
C SER A 27 1.40 24.30 8.16
N SER A 28 2.28 25.29 8.03
CA SER A 28 3.75 25.10 7.96
C SER A 28 4.34 24.58 9.25
N ARG A 29 3.77 24.95 10.39
CA ARG A 29 4.29 24.51 11.69
C ARG A 29 4.00 23.03 11.90
N SER A 30 2.77 22.60 11.62
CA SER A 30 2.38 21.19 11.65
C SER A 30 3.23 20.38 10.67
N LEU A 31 3.34 20.83 9.42
CA LEU A 31 4.17 20.17 8.42
C LEU A 31 5.64 20.08 8.86
N TYR A 32 6.23 21.18 9.33
CA TYR A 32 7.61 21.18 9.83
C TYR A 32 7.82 20.18 10.96
N THR A 33 6.95 20.17 11.98
CA THR A 33 7.03 19.24 13.11
C THR A 33 7.01 17.80 12.63
N ILE A 34 6.10 17.47 11.72
CA ILE A 34 5.95 16.13 11.17
C ILE A 34 7.19 15.73 10.37
N LEU A 35 7.64 16.56 9.42
CA LEU A 35 8.80 16.24 8.59
C LEU A 35 10.06 16.09 9.45
N ASN A 36 10.22 16.91 10.49
CA ASN A 36 11.33 16.83 11.42
C ASN A 36 11.29 15.52 12.24
N LYS A 37 10.11 15.09 12.72
CA LYS A 37 9.97 13.77 13.38
C LYS A 37 10.32 12.63 12.45
N LEU A 38 9.80 12.65 11.22
CA LEU A 38 10.12 11.63 10.21
C LEU A 38 11.62 11.59 9.92
N ASP A 39 12.28 12.75 9.82
CA ASP A 39 13.73 12.85 9.60
C ASP A 39 14.55 12.23 10.74
N GLN A 40 14.08 12.44 11.97
CA GLN A 40 14.65 11.85 13.19
C GLN A 40 14.21 10.40 13.44
N ARG A 41 13.46 9.79 12.51
CA ARG A 41 12.91 8.42 12.61
C ARG A 41 12.00 8.22 13.83
N LYS A 42 11.33 9.28 14.27
CA LYS A 42 10.34 9.25 15.35
C LYS A 42 8.96 8.91 14.79
N ARG A 43 8.19 8.12 15.55
CA ARG A 43 6.79 7.84 15.22
C ARG A 43 5.97 9.13 15.29
N LEU A 44 4.92 9.18 14.48
CA LEU A 44 3.95 10.27 14.53
C LEU A 44 2.87 9.94 15.56
N GLU A 45 2.40 10.97 16.25
CA GLU A 45 1.22 10.87 17.10
C GLU A 45 -0.05 10.72 16.24
N PRO A 46 -1.16 10.17 16.79
CA PRO A 46 -2.40 10.00 16.05
C PRO A 46 -2.92 11.30 15.41
N GLU A 47 -2.79 12.44 16.08
CA GLU A 47 -3.24 13.74 15.59
C GLU A 47 -2.38 14.25 14.43
N GLU A 48 -1.08 13.99 14.47
CA GLU A 48 -0.14 14.34 13.40
C GLU A 48 -0.39 13.51 12.14
N PHE A 49 -0.67 12.21 12.32
CA PHE A 49 -1.07 11.35 11.22
C PHE A 49 -2.43 11.77 10.63
N ALA A 50 -3.42 12.05 11.47
CA ALA A 50 -4.73 12.51 11.04
C ALA A 50 -4.62 13.81 10.24
N TRP A 51 -3.76 14.74 10.68
CA TRP A 51 -3.46 15.96 9.96
C TRP A 51 -2.85 15.69 8.57
N LEU A 52 -1.85 14.81 8.46
CA LEU A 52 -1.29 14.42 7.15
C LEU A 52 -2.35 13.87 6.20
N ALA A 53 -3.26 13.04 6.71
CA ALA A 53 -4.33 12.45 5.94
C ALA A 53 -5.35 13.51 5.47
N SER A 54 -5.68 14.48 6.32
CA SER A 54 -6.60 15.56 5.96
C SER A 54 -6.06 16.50 4.88
N GLU A 55 -4.74 16.63 4.78
CA GLU A 55 -4.07 17.50 3.82
C GLU A 55 -3.67 16.76 2.52
N ASP A 56 -4.14 15.52 2.32
CA ASP A 56 -3.81 14.66 1.17
C ASP A 56 -2.29 14.42 1.03
N LEU A 57 -1.54 14.53 2.14
CA LEU A 57 -0.09 14.38 2.17
C LEU A 57 0.38 12.94 2.46
N PHE A 58 -0.56 12.02 2.69
CA PHE A 58 -0.27 10.62 3.03
C PHE A 58 -0.75 9.65 1.94
N HIS A 59 -0.13 9.72 0.77
CA HIS A 59 -0.47 8.85 -0.36
C HIS A 59 0.76 8.24 -1.01
N ARG A 60 0.70 6.94 -1.30
CA ARG A 60 1.79 6.20 -1.97
C ARG A 60 2.19 6.83 -3.32
N ASP A 61 1.21 7.36 -4.05
CA ASP A 61 1.42 7.82 -5.43
C ASP A 61 1.73 9.32 -5.53
N HIS A 62 1.11 10.15 -4.68
CA HIS A 62 1.30 11.61 -4.71
C HIS A 62 2.39 12.10 -3.76
N GLN A 63 2.58 11.41 -2.63
CA GLN A 63 3.59 11.74 -1.61
C GLN A 63 4.39 10.52 -1.18
N PRO A 64 5.11 9.87 -2.12
CA PRO A 64 5.76 8.58 -1.88
C PRO A 64 6.80 8.65 -0.76
N LYS A 65 7.50 9.78 -0.58
CA LYS A 65 8.59 9.90 0.41
C LYS A 65 8.09 10.01 1.85
N ILE A 66 7.02 10.75 2.09
CA ILE A 66 6.36 10.80 3.42
C ILE A 66 5.79 9.41 3.73
N PHE A 67 5.02 8.86 2.78
CA PHE A 67 4.37 7.56 2.92
C PHE A 67 5.37 6.44 3.24
N THR A 68 6.42 6.30 2.44
CA THR A 68 7.43 5.23 2.62
C THR A 68 8.26 5.43 3.90
N THR A 69 8.63 6.66 4.24
CA THR A 69 9.37 6.97 5.47
C THR A 69 8.55 6.63 6.72
N TYR A 70 7.29 7.06 6.77
CA TYR A 70 6.38 6.72 7.87
C TYR A 70 6.24 5.20 8.03
N HIS A 71 5.94 4.48 6.94
CA HIS A 71 5.80 3.04 7.01
C HIS A 71 7.09 2.33 7.42
N LYS A 72 8.26 2.84 7.03
CA LYS A 72 9.55 2.30 7.47
C LYS A 72 9.78 2.48 8.98
N ILE A 73 9.38 3.61 9.55
CA ILE A 73 9.47 3.88 11.00
C ILE A 73 8.55 2.93 11.77
N GLU A 74 7.29 2.82 11.36
CA GLU A 74 6.32 1.90 11.98
C GLU A 74 6.76 0.44 11.88
N ALA A 75 7.29 0.02 10.72
CA ALA A 75 7.80 -1.34 10.54
C ALA A 75 8.95 -1.65 11.50
N THR A 76 9.87 -0.69 11.66
CA THR A 76 11.01 -0.78 12.58
C THR A 76 10.54 -0.89 14.03
N PHE A 77 9.56 -0.08 14.42
CA PHE A 77 8.96 -0.12 15.75
C PHE A 77 8.37 -1.50 16.06
N TYR A 78 7.48 -2.02 15.21
CA TYR A 78 6.87 -3.33 15.43
C TYR A 78 7.90 -4.48 15.42
N GLU A 79 8.94 -4.39 14.58
CA GLU A 79 10.05 -5.36 14.60
C GLU A 79 10.82 -5.32 15.93
N GLN A 80 11.12 -4.12 16.46
CA GLN A 80 11.78 -3.96 17.76
C GLN A 80 10.90 -4.44 18.91
N GLU A 81 9.60 -4.13 18.89
CA GLU A 81 8.65 -4.58 19.89
C GLU A 81 8.50 -6.10 19.89
N TYR A 82 8.54 -6.74 18.72
CA TYR A 82 8.64 -8.20 18.64
C TYR A 82 9.91 -8.73 19.30
N LYS A 83 11.09 -8.15 19.00
CA LYS A 83 12.36 -8.56 19.62
C LYS A 83 12.35 -8.39 21.14
N ARG A 84 11.73 -7.32 21.64
CA ARG A 84 11.65 -6.99 23.07
C ARG A 84 10.69 -7.90 23.84
N THR A 85 9.54 -8.24 23.26
CA THR A 85 8.44 -8.89 23.97
C THR A 85 8.18 -10.33 23.56
N GLY A 86 8.69 -10.76 22.41
CA GLY A 86 8.31 -12.02 21.77
C GLY A 86 6.86 -12.06 21.25
N ASN A 87 6.11 -10.94 21.33
CA ASN A 87 4.72 -10.89 20.91
C ASN A 87 4.59 -10.97 19.39
N LYS A 88 4.23 -12.16 18.90
CA LYS A 88 4.11 -12.46 17.47
C LYS A 88 3.04 -11.62 16.74
N TRP A 89 2.11 -10.98 17.45
CA TRP A 89 1.14 -10.05 16.83
C TRP A 89 1.79 -8.80 16.21
N ASN A 90 3.02 -8.47 16.60
CA ASN A 90 3.77 -7.39 15.98
C ASN A 90 4.26 -7.74 14.56
N LEU A 91 4.39 -9.02 14.22
CA LEU A 91 4.98 -9.48 12.97
C LEU A 91 4.10 -9.19 11.73
N PRO A 92 2.77 -9.46 11.71
CA PRO A 92 1.93 -9.04 10.60
C PRO A 92 1.96 -7.53 10.37
N SER A 93 1.93 -6.73 11.44
CA SER A 93 2.02 -5.27 11.37
C SER A 93 3.35 -4.85 10.76
N ALA A 94 4.48 -5.33 11.30
CA ALA A 94 5.81 -5.06 10.75
C ALA A 94 5.92 -5.46 9.28
N SER A 95 5.43 -6.64 8.91
CA SER A 95 5.41 -7.14 7.53
C SER A 95 4.61 -6.21 6.61
N SER A 96 3.39 -5.84 7.00
CA SER A 96 2.53 -4.91 6.24
C SER A 96 3.20 -3.54 6.04
N HIS A 97 3.80 -2.98 7.09
CA HIS A 97 4.50 -1.71 7.02
C HIS A 97 5.79 -1.80 6.16
N TRP A 98 6.57 -2.89 6.26
CA TRP A 98 7.74 -3.10 5.40
C TRP A 98 7.36 -3.17 3.92
N ARG A 99 6.25 -3.84 3.59
CA ARG A 99 5.69 -3.86 2.23
C ARG A 99 5.31 -2.46 1.75
N SER A 100 4.62 -1.69 2.60
CA SER A 100 4.23 -0.31 2.27
C SER A 100 5.43 0.63 2.12
N ALA A 101 6.54 0.37 2.80
CA ALA A 101 7.81 1.05 2.62
C ALA A 101 8.61 0.58 1.37
N ASN A 102 8.01 -0.22 0.48
CA ASN A 102 8.67 -0.86 -0.67
C ASN A 102 9.84 -1.78 -0.29
N GLN A 103 9.82 -2.35 0.91
CA GLN A 103 10.84 -3.28 1.42
C GLN A 103 10.27 -4.68 1.65
N ALA A 104 9.55 -5.21 0.65
CA ALA A 104 8.95 -6.55 0.71
C ALA A 104 9.96 -7.68 1.01
N LYS A 105 11.24 -7.51 0.62
CA LYS A 105 12.31 -8.46 1.00
C LYS A 105 12.42 -8.57 2.52
N ARG A 106 12.41 -7.44 3.23
CA ARG A 106 12.53 -7.40 4.69
C ARG A 106 11.32 -8.03 5.38
N ALA A 107 10.13 -7.82 4.82
CA ALA A 107 8.90 -8.48 5.29
C ALA A 107 8.98 -10.01 5.22
N LEU A 108 9.60 -10.55 4.17
CA LEU A 108 9.84 -11.99 4.02
C LEU A 108 10.91 -12.48 5.01
N GLU A 109 12.07 -11.81 5.08
CA GLU A 109 13.15 -12.14 6.02
C GLU A 109 12.65 -12.24 7.47
N LEU A 110 11.76 -11.32 7.86
CA LEU A 110 11.18 -11.29 9.21
C LEU A 110 10.34 -12.53 9.55
N THR A 111 9.82 -13.22 8.52
CA THR A 111 8.91 -14.37 8.67
C THR A 111 9.50 -15.69 8.18
N ASP A 112 10.70 -15.70 7.60
CA ASP A 112 11.30 -16.91 6.99
C ASP A 112 11.56 -18.03 7.99
N ASN A 113 11.99 -17.71 9.21
CA ASN A 113 12.30 -18.69 10.24
C ASN A 113 11.12 -18.97 11.18
N LEU A 114 9.93 -18.44 10.87
CA LEU A 114 8.76 -18.61 11.72
C LEU A 114 8.03 -19.90 11.36
N LYS A 115 7.95 -20.83 12.33
CA LYS A 115 7.10 -22.02 12.22
C LYS A 115 5.63 -21.64 12.44
N ILE A 116 5.01 -21.06 11.39
CA ILE A 116 3.63 -20.53 11.45
C ILE A 116 2.65 -21.63 11.85
N ASP A 117 2.82 -22.82 11.32
CA ASP A 117 2.06 -24.05 11.62
C ASP A 117 2.02 -24.39 13.12
N GLN A 118 3.05 -24.04 13.88
CA GLN A 118 3.15 -24.32 15.32
C GLN A 118 2.51 -23.23 16.21
N ILE A 119 2.04 -22.12 15.62
CA ILE A 119 1.36 -21.05 16.38
C ILE A 119 -0.04 -21.52 16.77
N LYS A 120 -0.40 -21.41 18.06
CA LYS A 120 -1.72 -21.84 18.55
C LYS A 120 -2.89 -21.00 18.01
N ASN A 121 -2.67 -19.70 17.80
CA ASN A 121 -3.73 -18.78 17.39
C ASN A 121 -3.93 -18.78 15.87
N ASN A 122 -5.05 -19.33 15.41
CA ASN A 122 -5.42 -19.44 14.00
C ASN A 122 -5.60 -18.08 13.29
N LYS A 123 -6.15 -17.08 13.98
CA LYS A 123 -6.28 -15.71 13.41
C LYS A 123 -4.91 -15.10 13.13
N LEU A 124 -3.95 -15.31 14.05
CA LEU A 124 -2.58 -14.85 13.87
C LEU A 124 -1.88 -15.60 12.73
N LYS A 125 -2.04 -16.92 12.64
CA LYS A 125 -1.53 -17.73 11.51
C LYS A 125 -2.01 -17.17 10.17
N SER A 126 -3.31 -16.95 10.05
CA SER A 126 -3.92 -16.37 8.85
C SER A 126 -3.37 -14.97 8.52
N ALA A 127 -3.22 -14.08 9.52
CA ALA A 127 -2.66 -12.76 9.32
C ALA A 127 -1.19 -12.78 8.87
N LEU A 128 -0.36 -13.67 9.45
CA LEU A 128 1.03 -13.88 9.06
C LEU A 128 1.13 -14.40 7.62
N SER A 129 0.38 -15.45 7.30
CA SER A 129 0.36 -16.02 5.95
C SER A 129 -0.14 -15.00 4.92
N THR A 130 -1.19 -14.23 5.22
CA THR A 130 -1.71 -13.20 4.29
C THR A 130 -0.70 -12.09 4.04
N THR A 131 -0.06 -11.56 5.08
CA THR A 131 0.94 -10.49 4.92
C THR A 131 2.20 -10.98 4.22
N ARG A 132 2.63 -12.23 4.49
CA ARG A 132 3.73 -12.90 3.77
C ARG A 132 3.39 -13.13 2.29
N GLY A 133 2.18 -13.59 1.98
CA GLY A 133 1.69 -13.75 0.62
C GLY A 133 1.66 -12.43 -0.14
N GLY A 134 1.20 -11.37 0.53
CA GLY A 134 1.29 -10.02 -0.01
C GLY A 134 2.74 -9.59 -0.32
N ALA A 135 3.71 -9.93 0.51
CA ALA A 135 5.13 -9.61 0.25
C ALA A 135 5.70 -10.40 -0.94
N PHE A 136 5.29 -11.66 -1.13
CA PHE A 136 5.62 -12.41 -2.35
C PHE A 136 5.01 -11.79 -3.60
N ARG A 137 3.74 -11.38 -3.54
CA ARG A 137 3.04 -10.68 -4.62
C ARG A 137 3.75 -9.38 -4.99
N ASP A 138 4.15 -8.59 -4.01
CA ASP A 138 4.91 -7.35 -4.24
C ASP A 138 6.24 -7.59 -4.99
N ARG A 139 6.79 -8.82 -4.90
CA ARG A 139 7.98 -9.28 -5.61
C ARG A 139 7.67 -10.11 -6.86
N ARG A 140 6.42 -10.12 -7.34
CA ARG A 140 5.94 -10.88 -8.52
C ARG A 140 6.15 -12.40 -8.42
N GLN A 141 6.26 -12.94 -7.21
CA GLN A 141 6.29 -14.40 -6.97
C GLN A 141 4.87 -14.90 -6.72
N LEU A 142 4.05 -14.94 -7.77
CA LEU A 142 2.60 -15.13 -7.65
C LEU A 142 2.21 -16.50 -7.08
N ASP A 143 2.88 -17.57 -7.49
CA ASP A 143 2.58 -18.93 -6.97
C ASP A 143 2.83 -19.04 -5.45
N LYS A 144 3.89 -18.40 -4.95
CA LYS A 144 4.18 -18.34 -3.51
C LYS A 144 3.15 -17.49 -2.77
N ALA A 145 2.67 -16.42 -3.41
CA ALA A 145 1.63 -15.58 -2.85
C ALA A 145 0.29 -16.32 -2.74
N GLU A 146 -0.09 -17.10 -3.76
CA GLU A 146 -1.28 -17.95 -3.75
C GLU A 146 -1.21 -19.01 -2.65
N ASN A 147 -0.10 -19.75 -2.56
CA ASN A 147 0.09 -20.74 -1.50
C ASN A 147 -0.10 -20.13 -0.11
N CYS A 148 0.46 -18.94 0.12
CA CYS A 148 0.27 -18.22 1.37
C CYS A 148 -1.20 -17.81 1.62
N ALA A 149 -1.92 -17.38 0.57
CA ALA A 149 -3.32 -17.01 0.67
C ALA A 149 -4.22 -18.22 0.97
N LEU A 150 -3.98 -19.36 0.31
CA LEU A 150 -4.70 -20.61 0.56
C LEU A 150 -4.47 -21.12 1.99
N GLN A 151 -3.23 -21.12 2.46
CA GLN A 151 -2.92 -21.46 3.86
C GLN A 151 -3.60 -20.50 4.84
N ALA A 152 -3.65 -19.20 4.53
CA ALA A 152 -4.34 -18.24 5.38
C ALA A 152 -5.85 -18.49 5.46
N ILE A 153 -6.47 -18.93 4.37
CA ILE A 153 -7.88 -19.35 4.31
C ILE A 153 -8.10 -20.60 5.17
N GLU A 154 -7.22 -21.59 5.05
CA GLU A 154 -7.29 -22.82 5.84
C GLU A 154 -7.21 -22.54 7.34
N TYR A 155 -6.27 -21.68 7.76
CA TYR A 155 -6.13 -21.33 9.18
C TYR A 155 -7.33 -20.57 9.73
N PHE A 156 -7.87 -19.61 8.98
CA PHE A 156 -8.98 -18.79 9.46
C PHE A 156 -9.88 -18.32 8.31
N PRO A 157 -10.86 -19.15 7.90
CA PRO A 157 -11.66 -18.91 6.69
C PRO A 157 -12.61 -17.72 6.81
N ASN A 158 -12.83 -17.19 8.01
CA ASN A 158 -13.70 -16.04 8.27
C ASN A 158 -13.00 -14.70 8.04
N SER A 159 -11.67 -14.66 7.87
CA SER A 159 -11.00 -13.41 7.50
C SER A 159 -11.25 -13.07 6.04
N HIS A 160 -11.57 -11.82 5.74
CA HIS A 160 -11.69 -11.36 4.35
C HIS A 160 -10.33 -11.17 3.65
N HIS A 161 -9.26 -10.85 4.39
CA HIS A 161 -7.97 -10.46 3.81
C HIS A 161 -7.36 -11.46 2.82
N PRO A 162 -7.31 -12.79 3.10
CA PRO A 162 -6.72 -13.71 2.14
C PRO A 162 -7.57 -13.89 0.89
N TYR A 163 -8.89 -13.69 0.96
CA TYR A 163 -9.77 -13.69 -0.21
C TYR A 163 -9.54 -12.43 -1.07
N THR A 164 -9.31 -11.27 -0.45
CA THR A 164 -8.89 -10.06 -1.15
C THR A 164 -7.55 -10.29 -1.88
N LEU A 165 -6.59 -10.96 -1.24
CA LEU A 165 -5.31 -11.31 -1.87
C LEU A 165 -5.51 -12.25 -3.07
N MET A 166 -6.35 -13.29 -2.94
CA MET A 166 -6.67 -14.19 -4.05
C MET A 166 -7.33 -13.46 -5.23
N GLY A 167 -8.27 -12.55 -4.96
CA GLY A 167 -8.90 -11.73 -6.00
C GLY A 167 -7.88 -10.91 -6.77
N ALA A 168 -6.95 -10.28 -6.05
CA ALA A 168 -5.89 -9.49 -6.65
C ALA A 168 -4.90 -10.34 -7.48
N LEU A 169 -4.56 -11.56 -7.03
CA LEU A 169 -3.72 -12.49 -7.80
C LEU A 169 -4.39 -12.95 -9.09
N CYS A 170 -5.69 -13.27 -9.05
CA CYS A 170 -6.44 -13.64 -10.26
C CYS A 170 -6.45 -12.50 -11.30
N TYR A 171 -6.62 -11.26 -10.83
CA TYR A 171 -6.51 -10.09 -11.71
C TYR A 171 -5.10 -9.90 -12.28
N GLU A 172 -4.05 -10.26 -11.54
CA GLU A 172 -2.66 -10.25 -12.05
C GLU A 172 -2.37 -11.37 -13.05
N TRP A 173 -3.12 -12.47 -12.99
CA TRP A 173 -3.07 -13.55 -14.00
C TRP A 173 -3.96 -13.32 -15.22
N GLY A 174 -4.83 -12.30 -15.20
CA GLY A 174 -5.79 -12.06 -16.26
C GLY A 174 -7.11 -12.84 -16.14
N ASP A 175 -7.28 -13.65 -15.09
CA ASP A 175 -8.51 -14.39 -14.81
C ASP A 175 -9.48 -13.52 -13.98
N TYR A 176 -10.05 -12.51 -14.65
CA TYR A 176 -10.85 -11.47 -13.97
C TYR A 176 -12.17 -12.01 -13.39
N GLU A 177 -12.81 -12.97 -14.06
CA GLU A 177 -14.05 -13.57 -13.59
C GLU A 177 -13.84 -14.35 -12.29
N LYS A 178 -12.77 -15.17 -12.22
CA LYS A 178 -12.38 -15.85 -10.98
C LYS A 178 -11.97 -14.84 -9.90
N GLY A 179 -11.29 -13.78 -10.29
CA GLY A 179 -10.94 -12.68 -9.40
C GLY A 179 -12.16 -12.03 -8.75
N ASP A 180 -13.22 -11.81 -9.52
CA ASP A 180 -14.48 -11.28 -9.02
C ASP A 180 -15.16 -12.21 -8.02
N ILE A 181 -15.17 -13.52 -8.31
CA ILE A 181 -15.68 -14.52 -7.36
C ILE A 181 -14.92 -14.45 -6.03
N TRP A 182 -13.59 -14.25 -6.06
CA TRP A 182 -12.78 -14.09 -4.85
C TRP A 182 -13.07 -12.78 -4.12
N PHE A 183 -13.23 -11.67 -4.85
CA PHE A 183 -13.62 -10.40 -4.23
C PHE A 183 -15.02 -10.46 -3.60
N ASP A 184 -15.99 -11.12 -4.24
CA ASP A 184 -17.32 -11.34 -3.66
C ASP A 184 -17.24 -12.19 -2.39
N LYS A 185 -16.40 -13.22 -2.37
CA LYS A 185 -16.11 -14.00 -1.14
C LYS A 185 -15.49 -13.12 -0.05
N ALA A 186 -14.61 -12.18 -0.40
CA ALA A 186 -14.02 -11.25 0.55
C ALA A 186 -15.08 -10.28 1.11
N ILE A 187 -15.94 -9.72 0.26
CA ILE A 187 -17.02 -8.79 0.65
C ILE A 187 -18.01 -9.49 1.59
N LYS A 188 -18.40 -10.73 1.29
CA LYS A 188 -19.24 -11.57 2.18
C LYS A 188 -18.63 -11.78 3.58
N ARG A 189 -17.32 -11.55 3.74
CA ARG A 189 -16.57 -11.66 5.01
C ARG A 189 -16.21 -10.30 5.61
N GLY A 190 -16.78 -9.22 5.07
CA GLY A 190 -16.62 -7.86 5.60
C GLY A 190 -15.57 -7.00 4.90
N ALA A 191 -15.00 -7.42 3.76
CA ALA A 191 -14.18 -6.50 2.96
C ALA A 191 -15.04 -5.36 2.40
N SER A 192 -14.46 -4.16 2.32
CA SER A 192 -15.12 -3.06 1.64
C SER A 192 -14.96 -3.19 0.12
N PRO A 193 -15.97 -2.84 -0.70
CA PRO A 193 -15.79 -2.71 -2.15
C PRO A 193 -14.69 -1.70 -2.54
N ARG A 194 -14.35 -0.76 -1.64
CA ARG A 194 -13.23 0.17 -1.84
C ARG A 194 -11.87 -0.53 -1.79
N ASP A 195 -11.74 -1.60 -1.01
CA ASP A 195 -10.50 -2.38 -0.93
C ASP A 195 -10.26 -3.13 -2.25
N GLN A 196 -11.32 -3.70 -2.84
CA GLN A 196 -11.26 -4.27 -4.19
C GLN A 196 -10.79 -3.24 -5.21
N ASP A 197 -11.35 -2.03 -5.21
CA ASP A 197 -10.93 -0.97 -6.14
C ASP A 197 -9.46 -0.59 -5.95
N ALA A 198 -8.98 -0.53 -4.70
CA ALA A 198 -7.58 -0.24 -4.41
C ALA A 198 -6.65 -1.32 -4.99
N GLU A 199 -7.03 -2.60 -4.87
CA GLU A 199 -6.27 -3.71 -5.44
C GLU A 199 -6.29 -3.68 -6.98
N ILE A 200 -7.45 -3.47 -7.61
CA ILE A 200 -7.56 -3.40 -9.07
C ILE A 200 -6.74 -2.22 -9.63
N LYS A 201 -6.81 -1.04 -8.99
CA LYS A 201 -5.97 0.11 -9.38
C LYS A 201 -4.48 -0.21 -9.32
N ARG A 202 -4.07 -0.98 -8.31
CA ARG A 202 -2.70 -1.44 -8.17
C ARG A 202 -2.30 -2.37 -9.32
N VAL A 203 -3.17 -3.31 -9.71
CA VAL A 203 -2.93 -4.20 -10.86
C VAL A 203 -2.80 -3.39 -12.16
N ILE A 204 -3.75 -2.48 -12.45
CA ILE A 204 -3.70 -1.57 -13.61
C ILE A 204 -2.37 -0.81 -13.69
N LYS A 205 -1.90 -0.29 -12.55
CA LYS A 205 -0.64 0.47 -12.49
C LYS A 205 0.59 -0.38 -12.81
N GLN A 206 0.58 -1.65 -12.43
CA GLN A 206 1.72 -2.57 -12.56
C GLN A 206 1.68 -3.44 -13.82
N ALA A 207 0.52 -3.57 -14.45
CA ALA A 207 0.32 -4.30 -15.69
C ALA A 207 1.05 -3.63 -16.86
N ASP A 208 1.44 -4.40 -17.86
CA ASP A 208 1.95 -3.84 -19.11
C ASP A 208 0.84 -3.16 -19.93
N LYS A 209 1.16 -2.69 -21.14
CA LYS A 209 0.20 -1.94 -21.96
C LYS A 209 -1.00 -2.80 -22.39
N GLU A 210 -0.75 -4.05 -22.75
CA GLU A 210 -1.78 -4.96 -23.26
C GLU A 210 -2.66 -5.47 -22.12
N GLU A 211 -2.03 -6.02 -21.07
CA GLU A 211 -2.71 -6.48 -19.85
C GLU A 211 -3.58 -5.38 -19.25
N ARG A 212 -3.06 -4.15 -19.18
CA ARG A 212 -3.80 -2.99 -18.68
C ARG A 212 -5.01 -2.68 -19.57
N GLY A 213 -4.84 -2.72 -20.89
CA GLY A 213 -5.93 -2.50 -21.84
C GLY A 213 -7.05 -3.51 -21.66
N ASN A 214 -6.69 -4.80 -21.57
CA ASN A 214 -7.62 -5.92 -21.37
C ASN A 214 -8.40 -5.77 -20.06
N LEU A 215 -7.70 -5.47 -18.97
CA LEU A 215 -8.32 -5.25 -17.66
C LEU A 215 -9.28 -4.05 -17.67
N MET A 216 -8.87 -2.90 -18.25
CA MET A 216 -9.74 -1.72 -18.32
C MET A 216 -10.99 -1.99 -19.17
N ALA A 217 -10.84 -2.69 -20.29
CA ALA A 217 -11.97 -3.08 -21.14
C ALA A 217 -12.93 -4.03 -20.42
N TYR A 218 -12.40 -5.03 -19.70
CA TYR A 218 -13.19 -5.94 -18.87
C TYR A 218 -14.05 -5.17 -17.86
N LEU A 219 -13.43 -4.27 -17.08
CA LEU A 219 -14.14 -3.49 -16.05
C LEU A 219 -15.25 -2.61 -16.64
N LEU A 220 -14.97 -1.91 -17.74
CA LEU A 220 -15.96 -1.04 -18.38
C LEU A 220 -17.10 -1.82 -19.04
N LYS A 221 -16.83 -3.00 -19.59
CA LYS A 221 -17.85 -3.91 -20.11
C LYS A 221 -18.73 -4.46 -18.99
N LYS A 222 -18.12 -4.82 -17.85
CA LYS A 222 -18.82 -5.36 -16.68
C LYS A 222 -19.78 -4.33 -16.07
N ASP A 223 -19.29 -3.15 -15.73
CA ASP A 223 -20.12 -2.06 -15.19
C ASP A 223 -19.44 -0.70 -15.37
N SER A 224 -19.79 -0.01 -16.46
CA SER A 224 -19.20 1.28 -16.80
C SER A 224 -19.49 2.41 -15.80
N GLN A 225 -20.52 2.28 -14.96
CA GLN A 225 -20.87 3.28 -13.94
C GLN A 225 -20.09 3.04 -12.65
N ARG A 226 -20.04 1.79 -12.17
CA ARG A 226 -19.22 1.38 -11.02
C ARG A 226 -17.74 1.66 -11.22
N TYR A 227 -17.25 1.43 -12.44
CA TYR A 227 -15.86 1.64 -12.83
C TYR A 227 -15.64 2.94 -13.60
N LYS A 228 -16.46 3.98 -13.38
CA LYS A 228 -16.27 5.31 -14.00
C LYS A 228 -14.87 5.92 -13.77
N TRP A 229 -14.19 5.52 -12.70
CA TRP A 229 -12.82 5.94 -12.41
C TRP A 229 -11.80 5.39 -13.43
N VAL A 230 -12.10 4.28 -14.10
CA VAL A 230 -11.28 3.73 -15.19
C VAL A 230 -11.29 4.67 -16.39
N LYS A 231 -12.45 5.25 -16.75
CA LYS A 231 -12.54 6.26 -17.83
C LYS A 231 -11.64 7.46 -17.54
N LYS A 232 -11.74 8.01 -16.32
CA LYS A 232 -10.87 9.10 -15.88
C LYS A 232 -9.39 8.75 -15.95
N TYR A 233 -9.04 7.51 -15.65
CA TYR A 233 -7.66 7.03 -15.73
C TYR A 233 -7.17 6.96 -17.18
N ILE A 234 -8.00 6.50 -18.11
CA ILE A 234 -7.72 6.52 -19.56
C ILE A 234 -7.46 7.95 -20.04
N ASP A 235 -8.33 8.90 -19.69
CA ASP A 235 -8.16 10.32 -20.06
C ASP A 235 -6.79 10.88 -19.60
N VAL A 236 -6.36 10.51 -18.40
CA VAL A 236 -5.05 10.91 -17.85
C VAL A 236 -3.89 10.28 -18.63
N LEU A 237 -4.01 9.01 -19.02
CA LEU A 237 -2.98 8.34 -19.83
C LEU A 237 -2.85 8.97 -21.22
N GLU A 238 -3.97 9.32 -21.85
CA GLU A 238 -3.99 9.95 -23.17
C GLU A 238 -3.37 11.34 -23.16
N LYS A 239 -3.70 12.17 -22.16
CA LYS A 239 -3.08 13.48 -21.96
C LYS A 239 -1.56 13.38 -21.81
N LYS A 240 -1.08 12.46 -20.96
CA LYS A 240 0.36 12.22 -20.78
C LYS A 240 1.05 11.80 -22.08
N LYS A 241 0.39 10.96 -22.88
CA LYS A 241 0.92 10.52 -24.19
C LYS A 241 1.02 11.70 -25.17
N ALA A 242 0.00 12.56 -25.20
CA ALA A 242 0.00 13.76 -26.05
C ALA A 242 1.12 14.74 -25.66
N GLU A 243 1.31 14.98 -24.35
CA GLU A 243 2.39 15.83 -23.82
C GLU A 243 3.80 15.27 -24.10
N GLN A 244 3.96 13.95 -24.11
CA GLN A 244 5.23 13.32 -24.48
C GLN A 244 5.50 13.47 -25.98
N ALA A 245 4.49 13.25 -26.82
CA ALA A 245 4.62 13.39 -28.28
C ALA A 245 4.91 14.84 -28.73
N SER A 246 4.40 15.85 -28.02
CA SER A 246 4.71 17.26 -28.31
C SER A 246 6.14 17.64 -27.93
N LYS A 247 6.66 17.11 -26.81
CA LYS A 247 8.06 17.32 -26.39
C LYS A 247 9.06 16.67 -27.36
N THR A 248 8.77 15.48 -27.89
CA THR A 248 9.66 14.81 -28.85
C THR A 248 9.68 15.47 -30.24
N LYS A 249 8.64 16.25 -30.61
CA LYS A 249 8.60 17.02 -31.86
C LYS A 249 9.23 18.42 -31.76
N SER A 250 9.62 18.83 -30.56
CA SER A 250 10.20 20.16 -30.27
C SER A 250 11.73 20.10 -30.06
N HIS A 251 12.34 18.97 -30.39
CA HIS A 251 13.78 18.69 -30.44
C HIS A 251 14.09 18.08 -31.80
#